data_AF-A0A7C1AZI0-F1
#
_entry.id   AF-A0A7C1AZI0-F1
#
_cell.length_a   1.000
_cell.length_b   1.000
_cell.length_c   1.000
_cell.angle_alpha   90.00
_cell.angle_beta   90.00
_cell.angle_gamma   90.00
#
_symmetry.space_group_name_H-M   'P 1'
#
loop_
_entity.id
_entity.type
_entity.pdbx_description
1 polymer ?
#
loop_
_entity_poly.entity_id
_entity_poly.type
_entity_poly.pdbx_seq_one_letter_code
_entity_poly.pdbx_strand_id
1 'polypeptide(L)'
;MMRNKKGVSPVIAVVLMIVVAVAISLVVYVWASGFVSEKTGAETKAGDYSFLVETKAVDNTNIRNTGNAISFSSIDLASFLAEFDVYINNDLKDSTELAGMGISLQNSGTDTDWDKGEVLTIDFSTITGMTPPSAGDKIKLVHKESGTPIVFTLE
;
A
#
# COMPACT_ATOMS: atom_id res chain seq x y z
N MET A 1 65.87 -17.18 -32.60
CA MET A 1 64.61 -16.65 -32.06
C MET A 1 63.46 -17.28 -32.81
N MET A 2 62.54 -17.98 -32.15
CA MET A 2 61.12 -18.11 -32.53
C MET A 2 60.40 -18.94 -31.46
N ARG A 3 59.55 -18.28 -30.67
CA ARG A 3 58.68 -18.91 -29.65
C ARG A 3 57.59 -19.71 -30.37
N ASN A 4 57.52 -21.02 -30.10
CA ASN A 4 56.40 -21.86 -30.49
C ASN A 4 55.09 -21.30 -29.89
N LYS A 5 54.30 -20.60 -30.72
CA LYS A 5 52.92 -20.22 -30.38
C LYS A 5 52.04 -21.45 -30.63
N LYS A 6 51.73 -22.21 -29.56
CA LYS A 6 50.71 -23.26 -29.62
C LYS A 6 49.36 -22.60 -29.88
N GLY A 7 48.80 -22.82 -31.07
CA GLY A 7 47.42 -22.45 -31.37
C GLY A 7 46.48 -23.30 -30.53
N VAL A 8 45.54 -22.65 -29.84
CA VAL A 8 44.45 -23.35 -29.16
C VAL A 8 43.60 -24.01 -30.25
N SER A 9 43.40 -25.33 -30.16
CA SER A 9 42.56 -26.05 -31.12
C SER A 9 41.15 -25.44 -31.12
N PRO A 10 40.60 -25.02 -32.28
CA PRO A 10 39.27 -24.42 -32.36
C PRO A 10 38.18 -25.26 -31.68
N VAL A 11 38.31 -26.58 -31.72
CA VAL A 11 37.38 -27.52 -31.08
C VAL A 11 37.39 -27.38 -29.56
N ILE A 12 38.58 -27.25 -28.95
CA ILE A 12 38.74 -27.13 -27.50
C ILE A 12 38.15 -25.80 -27.01
N ALA A 13 38.31 -24.73 -27.80
CA ALA A 13 37.75 -23.42 -27.49
C ALA A 13 36.21 -23.46 -27.45
N VAL A 14 35.57 -24.14 -28.42
CA VAL A 14 34.12 -24.24 -28.49
C VAL A 14 33.54 -25.05 -27.33
N VAL A 15 34.16 -26.17 -26.97
CA VAL A 15 33.69 -26.99 -25.84
C VAL A 15 33.77 -26.20 -24.53
N LEU A 16 34.88 -25.49 -24.29
CA LEU A 16 35.01 -24.62 -23.13
C LEU A 16 33.95 -23.50 -23.11
N MET A 17 33.64 -22.92 -24.27
CA MET A 17 32.62 -21.87 -24.38
C MET A 17 31.22 -22.39 -24.05
N ILE A 18 30.88 -23.61 -24.49
CA ILE A 18 29.59 -24.24 -24.17
C ILE A 18 29.48 -24.50 -22.67
N VAL A 19 30.53 -25.02 -22.03
CA VAL A 19 30.53 -25.29 -20.58
C VAL A 19 30.29 -24.00 -19.79
N VAL A 20 30.95 -22.91 -20.16
CA VAL A 20 30.75 -21.60 -19.52
C VAL A 20 29.35 -21.07 -19.76
N ALA A 21 28.80 -21.20 -20.96
CA ALA A 21 27.44 -20.76 -21.28
C ALA A 21 26.39 -21.50 -20.44
N VAL A 22 26.54 -22.82 -20.27
CA VAL A 22 25.66 -23.62 -19.41
C VAL A 22 25.77 -23.18 -17.96
N ALA A 23 26.98 -22.96 -17.44
CA ALA A 23 27.19 -22.50 -16.07
C ALA A 23 26.53 -21.13 -15.82
N ILE A 24 26.70 -20.17 -16.74
CA ILE A 24 26.07 -18.84 -16.62
C ILE A 24 24.54 -18.96 -16.64
N SER A 25 23.98 -19.82 -17.50
CA SER A 25 22.52 -20.00 -17.58
C SER A 25 21.91 -20.48 -16.25
N LEU A 26 22.61 -21.34 -15.51
CA LEU A 26 22.16 -21.81 -14.20
C LEU A 26 22.21 -20.70 -13.14
N VAL A 27 23.26 -19.88 -13.15
CA VAL A 27 23.36 -18.73 -12.23
C VAL A 27 22.23 -17.73 -12.49
N VAL A 28 21.95 -17.42 -13.76
CA VAL A 28 20.85 -16.53 -14.14
C VAL A 28 19.49 -17.11 -13.73
N TYR A 29 19.29 -18.43 -13.86
CA TYR A 29 18.06 -19.10 -13.41
C TYR A 29 17.85 -18.97 -11.90
N VAL A 30 18.88 -19.27 -11.10
CA VAL A 30 18.80 -19.16 -9.62
C VAL A 30 18.51 -17.72 -9.22
N TRP A 31 19.22 -16.76 -9.80
CA TRP A 31 18.99 -15.34 -9.55
C TRP A 31 17.56 -14.89 -9.94
N ALA A 32 17.09 -15.27 -11.13
CA ALA A 32 15.75 -14.93 -11.61
C ALA A 32 14.66 -15.58 -10.75
N SER A 33 14.85 -16.81 -10.29
CA SER A 33 13.91 -17.49 -9.40
C SER A 33 13.82 -16.83 -8.02
N GLY A 34 14.93 -16.30 -7.50
CA GLY A 34 14.96 -15.49 -6.28
C GLY A 34 14.20 -14.17 -6.46
N PHE A 35 14.45 -13.45 -7.55
CA PHE A 35 13.74 -12.21 -7.86
C PHE A 35 12.24 -12.39 -8.07
N VAL A 36 11.84 -13.46 -8.76
CA VAL A 36 10.42 -13.81 -8.91
C VAL A 36 9.82 -14.17 -7.54
N SER A 37 10.51 -14.95 -6.71
CA SER A 37 10.03 -15.28 -5.36
C SER A 37 9.91 -14.07 -4.45
N GLU A 38 10.78 -13.06 -4.58
CA GLU A 38 10.62 -11.77 -3.88
C GLU A 38 9.43 -10.97 -4.41
N LYS A 39 9.07 -11.10 -5.69
CA LYS A 39 7.90 -10.44 -6.29
C LYS A 39 6.57 -11.15 -6.01
N THR A 40 6.58 -12.47 -5.80
CA THR A 40 5.40 -13.23 -5.33
C THR A 40 5.31 -13.30 -3.81
N GLY A 41 6.40 -13.07 -3.08
CA GLY A 41 6.46 -13.03 -1.62
C GLY A 41 6.34 -11.62 -1.02
N ALA A 42 6.59 -10.58 -1.82
CA ALA A 42 6.11 -9.24 -1.51
C ALA A 42 4.63 -9.18 -1.90
N GLU A 43 3.77 -9.68 -1.03
CA GLU A 43 2.34 -9.38 -1.07
C GLU A 43 2.20 -7.87 -1.00
N THR A 44 2.24 -7.21 -2.15
CA THR A 44 1.71 -5.87 -2.26
C THR A 44 0.20 -6.05 -2.19
N LYS A 45 -0.32 -6.14 -0.96
CA LYS A 45 -1.75 -6.12 -0.63
C LYS A 45 -2.47 -4.89 -1.21
N ALA A 46 -1.73 -3.95 -1.82
CA ALA A 46 -2.30 -2.79 -2.50
C ALA A 46 -3.26 -3.13 -3.66
N GLY A 47 -3.32 -4.40 -4.11
CA GLY A 47 -4.37 -4.88 -5.03
C GLY A 47 -5.64 -5.39 -4.34
N ASP A 48 -5.56 -5.78 -3.08
CA ASP A 48 -6.66 -6.43 -2.33
C ASP A 48 -7.54 -5.43 -1.59
N TYR A 49 -6.97 -4.29 -1.19
CA TYR A 49 -7.71 -3.18 -0.57
C TYR A 49 -7.94 -2.06 -1.59
N SER A 50 -9.20 -1.73 -1.83
CA SER A 50 -9.62 -0.71 -2.79
C SER A 50 -10.78 0.08 -2.23
N PHE A 51 -10.79 1.39 -2.44
CA PHE A 51 -11.75 2.30 -1.81
C PHE A 51 -12.29 3.31 -2.82
N LEU A 52 -13.55 3.70 -2.65
CA LEU A 52 -14.21 4.70 -3.49
C LEU A 52 -14.74 5.83 -2.61
N VAL A 53 -14.30 7.07 -2.85
CA VAL A 53 -14.79 8.25 -2.12
C VAL A 53 -16.09 8.72 -2.79
N GLU A 54 -17.20 8.63 -2.07
CA GLU A 54 -18.55 8.98 -2.56
C GLU A 54 -18.89 10.44 -2.31
N THR A 55 -18.58 10.92 -1.10
CA THR A 55 -18.86 12.30 -0.67
C THR A 55 -17.59 12.87 -0.07
N LYS A 56 -17.32 14.15 -0.33
CA LYS A 56 -16.10 14.87 0.10
C LYS A 56 -16.43 16.07 1.00
N ALA A 57 -17.57 16.07 1.67
CA ALA A 57 -17.98 17.16 2.52
C ALA A 57 -17.20 17.14 3.85
N VAL A 58 -16.93 18.32 4.41
CA VAL A 58 -16.18 18.48 5.67
C VAL A 58 -16.85 17.74 6.84
N ASP A 59 -18.17 17.82 6.93
CA ASP A 59 -19.00 17.22 7.99
C ASP A 59 -19.36 15.75 7.74
N ASN A 60 -19.29 15.30 6.48
CA ASN A 60 -19.74 13.96 6.11
C ASN A 60 -19.00 13.44 4.86
N THR A 61 -17.75 13.00 5.06
CA THR A 61 -16.98 12.33 4.02
C THR A 61 -17.29 10.84 4.02
N ASN A 62 -17.88 10.36 2.92
CA ASN A 62 -18.26 8.96 2.75
C ASN A 62 -17.24 8.22 1.88
N ILE A 63 -16.75 7.10 2.39
CA ILE A 63 -15.81 6.23 1.69
C ILE A 63 -16.40 4.83 1.68
N ARG A 64 -16.56 4.26 0.49
CA ARG A 64 -17.00 2.87 0.29
C ARG A 64 -15.80 1.94 0.19
N ASN A 65 -15.82 0.83 0.93
CA ASN A 65 -14.87 -0.25 0.70
C ASN A 65 -15.30 -1.04 -0.54
N THR A 66 -14.37 -1.25 -1.48
CA THR A 66 -14.58 -2.02 -2.71
C THR A 66 -13.64 -3.22 -2.83
N GLY A 67 -12.71 -3.37 -1.87
CA GLY A 67 -11.76 -4.47 -1.75
C GLY A 67 -12.12 -5.42 -0.62
N ASN A 68 -11.10 -5.94 0.07
CA ASN A 68 -11.22 -6.81 1.23
C ASN A 68 -11.67 -6.06 2.48
N ALA A 69 -12.31 -6.79 3.39
CA ALA A 69 -12.76 -6.26 4.68
C ALA A 69 -11.59 -5.77 5.54
N ILE A 70 -11.84 -4.74 6.35
CA ILE A 70 -10.90 -4.21 7.35
C ILE A 70 -11.56 -4.31 8.72
N SER A 71 -10.96 -5.06 9.63
CA SER A 71 -11.49 -5.24 10.97
C SER A 71 -11.00 -4.16 11.92
N PHE A 72 -11.92 -3.41 12.53
CA PHE A 72 -11.60 -2.50 13.63
C PHE A 72 -11.90 -3.16 14.99
N SER A 73 -11.19 -2.78 16.05
CA SER A 73 -11.55 -3.19 17.42
C SER A 73 -12.83 -2.53 17.94
N SER A 74 -13.16 -1.35 17.41
CA SER A 74 -14.36 -0.56 17.68
C SER A 74 -14.55 0.47 16.55
N ILE A 75 -15.77 0.97 16.35
CA ILE A 75 -16.01 2.10 15.44
C ILE A 75 -15.74 3.41 16.20
N ASP A 76 -14.46 3.74 16.34
CA ASP A 76 -13.98 4.99 16.93
C ASP A 76 -12.68 5.48 16.29
N LEU A 77 -12.26 6.68 16.67
CA LEU A 77 -11.03 7.31 16.19
C LEU A 77 -9.77 6.48 16.52
N ALA A 78 -9.69 5.88 17.71
CA ALA A 78 -8.48 5.20 18.16
C ALA A 78 -8.24 3.92 17.33
N SER A 79 -9.29 3.13 17.13
CA SER A 79 -9.26 1.95 16.27
C SER A 79 -9.02 2.32 14.81
N PHE A 80 -9.62 3.40 14.31
CA PHE A 80 -9.36 3.89 12.96
C PHE A 80 -7.89 4.27 12.77
N LEU A 81 -7.30 5.03 13.70
CA LEU A 81 -5.88 5.44 13.65
C LEU A 81 -4.90 4.29 13.92
N ALA A 82 -5.37 3.16 14.47
CA ALA A 82 -4.57 1.95 14.54
C ALA A 82 -4.32 1.36 13.14
N GLU A 83 -5.32 1.47 12.24
CA GLU A 83 -5.27 0.91 10.88
C GLU A 83 -4.85 1.93 9.81
N PHE A 84 -5.11 3.23 10.01
CA PHE A 84 -4.85 4.28 9.03
C PHE A 84 -3.93 5.39 9.55
N ASP A 85 -3.02 5.84 8.71
CA ASP A 85 -2.34 7.13 8.86
C ASP A 85 -3.15 8.22 8.15
N VAL A 86 -3.30 9.37 8.80
CA VAL A 86 -4.08 10.50 8.30
C VAL A 86 -3.16 11.68 8.02
N TYR A 87 -3.22 12.19 6.80
CA TYR A 87 -2.49 13.38 6.38
C TYR A 87 -3.48 14.46 5.97
N ILE A 88 -3.29 15.66 6.50
CA ILE A 88 -4.01 16.87 6.10
C ILE A 88 -3.00 17.81 5.46
N ASN A 89 -3.22 18.20 4.20
CA ASN A 89 -2.31 19.04 3.42
C ASN A 89 -0.86 18.51 3.39
N ASN A 90 -0.72 17.18 3.33
CA ASN A 90 0.56 16.45 3.33
C ASN A 90 1.32 16.42 4.67
N ASP A 91 0.74 16.97 5.74
CA ASP A 91 1.28 16.82 7.10
C ASP A 91 0.59 15.64 7.80
N LEU A 92 1.39 14.71 8.33
CA LEU A 92 0.89 13.60 9.15
C LEU A 92 0.29 14.15 10.44
N LYS A 93 -0.88 13.64 10.82
CA LYS A 93 -1.62 14.06 12.00
C LYS A 93 -1.70 12.97 13.03
N ASP A 94 -1.56 13.34 14.29
CA ASP A 94 -1.68 12.43 15.43
C ASP A 94 -3.08 12.44 16.07
N SER A 95 -3.28 11.55 17.04
CA SER A 95 -4.57 11.41 17.73
C SER A 95 -4.94 12.63 18.59
N THR A 96 -3.97 13.47 18.97
CA THR A 96 -4.22 14.69 19.73
C THR A 96 -4.71 15.80 18.82
N GLU A 97 -4.12 15.94 17.63
CA GLU A 97 -4.56 16.88 16.61
C GLU A 97 -5.94 16.51 16.05
N LEU A 98 -6.18 15.20 15.83
CA LEU A 98 -7.44 14.68 15.30
C LEU A 98 -8.51 14.45 16.38
N ALA A 99 -8.26 14.88 17.62
CA ALA A 99 -9.18 14.67 18.74
C ALA A 99 -10.59 15.19 18.40
N GLY A 100 -11.59 14.35 18.57
CA GLY A 100 -12.99 14.67 18.26
C GLY A 100 -13.43 14.37 16.83
N MET A 101 -12.53 13.98 15.91
CA MET A 101 -12.90 13.51 14.57
C MET A 101 -13.93 12.37 14.67
N GLY A 102 -15.07 12.52 14.01
CA GLY A 102 -16.14 11.54 14.05
C GLY A 102 -15.87 10.38 13.09
N ILE A 103 -16.04 9.15 13.57
CA ILE A 103 -15.98 7.93 12.75
C ILE A 103 -17.28 7.17 12.94
N SER A 104 -17.93 6.79 11.84
CA SER A 104 -19.10 5.92 11.87
C SER A 104 -19.11 4.99 10.67
N LEU A 105 -19.73 3.83 10.82
CA LEU A 105 -19.84 2.82 9.77
C LEU A 105 -21.32 2.60 9.46
N GLN A 106 -21.68 2.63 8.18
CA GLN A 106 -23.07 2.40 7.78
C GLN A 106 -23.48 0.96 8.12
N ASN A 107 -24.68 0.77 8.68
CA ASN A 107 -25.23 -0.53 9.11
C ASN A 107 -24.45 -1.23 10.24
N SER A 108 -23.62 -0.51 10.99
CA SER A 108 -22.88 -1.03 12.15
C SER A 108 -23.80 -1.32 13.33
N GLY A 109 -24.54 -2.44 13.30
CA GLY A 109 -25.31 -2.91 14.45
C GLY A 109 -24.38 -3.18 15.64
N THR A 110 -23.71 -4.34 15.61
CA THR A 110 -22.58 -4.68 16.49
C THR A 110 -21.31 -4.97 15.71
N ASP A 111 -21.36 -4.76 14.40
CA ASP A 111 -20.26 -5.06 13.49
C ASP A 111 -19.24 -3.93 13.51
N THR A 112 -17.97 -4.31 13.56
CA THR A 112 -16.81 -3.42 13.53
C THR A 112 -15.92 -3.69 12.32
N ASP A 113 -16.30 -4.64 11.47
CA ASP A 113 -15.63 -4.94 10.22
C ASP A 113 -16.18 -4.02 9.13
N TRP A 114 -15.31 -3.28 8.46
CA TRP A 114 -15.68 -2.50 7.29
C TRP A 114 -15.64 -3.39 6.06
N ASP A 115 -16.76 -4.05 5.81
CA ASP A 115 -16.89 -5.07 4.79
C ASP A 115 -16.96 -4.49 3.36
N LYS A 116 -16.73 -5.37 2.38
CA LYS A 116 -16.85 -4.99 0.97
C LYS A 116 -18.25 -4.49 0.66
N GLY A 117 -18.33 -3.27 0.16
CA GLY A 117 -19.58 -2.60 -0.21
C GLY A 117 -20.13 -1.72 0.90
N GLU A 118 -19.58 -1.72 2.10
CA GLU A 118 -20.01 -0.83 3.18
C GLU A 118 -19.34 0.55 3.11
N VAL A 119 -19.95 1.52 3.80
CA VAL A 119 -19.52 2.92 3.77
C VAL A 119 -19.06 3.36 5.15
N LEU A 120 -17.80 3.75 5.27
CA LEU A 120 -17.26 4.46 6.40
C LEU A 120 -17.49 5.96 6.19
N THR A 121 -18.02 6.61 7.23
CA THR A 121 -18.27 8.05 7.27
C THR A 121 -17.29 8.70 8.24
N ILE A 122 -16.59 9.74 7.79
CA ILE A 122 -15.67 10.54 8.57
C ILE A 122 -16.19 11.98 8.66
N ASP A 123 -16.28 12.51 9.86
CA ASP A 123 -16.62 13.92 10.14
C ASP A 123 -15.36 14.67 10.59
N PHE A 124 -14.86 15.55 9.72
CA PHE A 124 -13.69 16.39 10.00
C PHE A 124 -14.06 17.69 10.73
N SER A 125 -15.34 18.08 10.75
CA SER A 125 -15.82 19.34 11.33
C SER A 125 -15.76 19.36 12.86
N THR A 126 -15.75 18.17 13.48
CA THR A 126 -15.74 17.98 14.94
C THR A 126 -14.34 17.91 15.53
N ILE A 127 -13.29 18.07 14.72
CA ILE A 127 -11.91 18.10 15.19
C ILE A 127 -11.72 19.28 16.15
N THR A 128 -11.13 19.01 17.31
CA THR A 128 -10.90 19.99 18.39
C THR A 128 -9.43 20.21 18.72
N GLY A 129 -8.57 19.29 18.29
CA GLY A 129 -7.11 19.34 18.54
C GLY A 129 -6.34 20.30 17.64
N MET A 130 -6.94 20.70 16.53
CA MET A 130 -6.42 21.69 15.59
C MET A 130 -7.57 22.47 14.96
N THR A 131 -7.26 23.47 14.13
CA THR A 131 -8.28 24.08 13.26
C THR A 131 -8.87 22.99 12.35
N PRO A 132 -10.19 22.75 12.38
CA PRO A 132 -10.82 21.76 11.52
C PRO A 132 -10.48 22.00 10.04
N PRO A 133 -10.29 20.93 9.26
CA PRO A 133 -10.20 21.02 7.81
C PRO A 133 -11.40 21.76 7.22
N SER A 134 -11.17 22.44 6.11
CA SER A 134 -12.16 23.22 5.39
C SER A 134 -12.20 22.83 3.91
N ALA A 135 -13.23 23.29 3.19
CA ALA A 135 -13.33 23.07 1.76
C ALA A 135 -12.04 23.54 1.05
N GLY A 136 -11.47 22.67 0.21
CA GLY A 136 -10.20 22.88 -0.47
C GLY A 136 -8.99 22.20 0.19
N ASP A 137 -9.09 21.75 1.44
CA ASP A 137 -8.02 21.01 2.09
C ASP A 137 -7.87 19.60 1.52
N LYS A 138 -6.61 19.15 1.38
CA LYS A 138 -6.28 17.83 0.84
C LYS A 138 -6.17 16.82 1.96
N ILE A 139 -6.95 15.75 1.86
CA ILE A 139 -6.93 14.64 2.80
C ILE A 139 -6.29 13.44 2.11
N LYS A 140 -5.37 12.79 2.82
CA LYS A 140 -4.79 11.50 2.43
C LYS A 140 -4.85 10.54 3.61
N LEU A 141 -5.56 9.44 3.43
CA LEU A 141 -5.61 8.33 4.38
C LEU A 141 -4.74 7.20 3.81
N VAL A 142 -3.89 6.59 4.61
CA VAL A 142 -3.03 5.48 4.17
C VAL A 142 -3.29 4.29 5.06
N HIS A 143 -3.80 3.20 4.48
CA HIS A 143 -3.98 1.95 5.21
C HIS A 143 -2.60 1.35 5.55
N LYS A 144 -2.28 1.20 6.83
CA LYS A 144 -0.92 0.88 7.32
C LYS A 144 -0.43 -0.48 6.86
N GLU A 145 -1.30 -1.48 6.82
CA GLU A 145 -0.91 -2.83 6.43
C GLU A 145 -0.63 -2.93 4.92
N SER A 146 -1.49 -2.34 4.10
CA SER A 146 -1.40 -2.46 2.63
C SER A 146 -0.59 -1.35 1.95
N GLY A 147 -0.41 -0.21 2.61
CA GLY A 147 0.09 1.02 2.02
C GLY A 147 -0.86 1.72 1.04
N THR A 148 -2.08 1.20 0.82
CA THR A 148 -3.05 1.78 -0.12
C THR A 148 -3.48 3.18 0.32
N PRO A 149 -3.25 4.22 -0.51
CA PRO A 149 -3.67 5.56 -0.20
C PRO A 149 -5.09 5.86 -0.72
N ILE A 150 -5.87 6.58 0.07
CA ILE A 150 -7.13 7.21 -0.31
C ILE A 150 -6.88 8.72 -0.29
N VAL A 151 -6.96 9.37 -1.45
CA VAL A 151 -6.63 10.80 -1.59
C VAL A 151 -7.80 11.55 -2.17
N PHE A 152 -8.20 12.64 -1.52
CA PHE A 152 -9.26 13.53 -1.98
C PHE A 152 -9.06 14.95 -1.47
N THR A 153 -9.85 15.88 -2.00
CA THR A 153 -9.94 17.26 -1.54
C THR A 153 -11.33 17.48 -1.00
N LEU A 154 -11.45 18.14 0.14
CA LEU A 154 -12.75 18.46 0.74
C LEU A 154 -13.49 19.49 -0.11
N GLU A 155 -14.81 19.36 -0.18
CA GLU A 155 -15.75 20.22 -0.90
C GLU A 155 -16.59 21.07 0.06
#